data_AF-A0A7Y5WBU8-F1
#
_entry.id   AF-A0A7Y5WBU8-F1
#
_cell.length_a   1.000
_cell.length_b   1.000
_cell.length_c   1.000
_cell.angle_alpha   90.00
_cell.angle_beta   90.00
_cell.angle_gamma   90.00
#
_symmetry.space_group_name_H-M   'P 1'
#
loop_
_entity.id
_entity.type
_entity.pdbx_description
1 polymer ?
#
loop_
_entity_poly.entity_id
_entity_poly.type
_entity_poly.pdbx_seq_one_letter_code
_entity_poly.pdbx_strand_id
1 'polypeptide(L)'
;MRTICVFLGLLGMFFLTACSQNLSLDDREENGTVSGVPATRTGEGTMGAVVDGKRWVAGFYSPLANYAASASSTSAGLTVTGIRETILQNGTQIIETIRLYVNPQGPGTWPITTGAASFNRVETVPGSNGSSTNTTFLVPDGQSGTLTITRYDPQLKILSGSFQFTASHVFNGQISTIDVDHGIFDVMIR
;
A
#
# COMPACT_ATOMS: atom_id res chain seq x y z
N MET A 1 7.02 -66.63 -33.40
CA MET A 1 6.20 -65.49 -33.85
C MET A 1 6.36 -64.37 -32.82
N ARG A 2 6.73 -63.17 -33.26
CA ARG A 2 7.16 -62.06 -32.41
C ARG A 2 5.95 -61.25 -31.93
N THR A 3 5.83 -61.10 -30.62
CA THR A 3 4.87 -60.23 -29.92
C THR A 3 5.29 -58.78 -30.07
N ILE A 4 4.41 -57.93 -30.62
CA ILE A 4 4.58 -56.48 -30.68
C ILE A 4 3.55 -55.88 -29.72
N CYS A 5 4.02 -55.37 -28.57
CA CYS A 5 3.22 -54.55 -27.67
C CYS A 5 3.33 -53.09 -28.12
N VAL A 6 2.23 -52.53 -28.61
CA VAL A 6 2.10 -51.10 -28.94
C VAL A 6 1.77 -50.36 -27.64
N PHE A 7 2.73 -49.57 -27.15
CA PHE A 7 2.54 -48.68 -26.01
C PHE A 7 1.82 -47.40 -26.49
N LEU A 8 0.59 -47.22 -26.02
CA LEU A 8 -0.26 -46.06 -26.27
C LEU A 8 0.18 -44.93 -25.33
N GLY A 9 0.88 -43.92 -25.88
CA GLY A 9 1.36 -42.75 -25.13
C GLY A 9 0.21 -41.82 -24.73
N LEU A 10 0.01 -41.67 -23.43
CA LEU A 10 -0.97 -40.79 -22.80
C LEU A 10 -0.51 -39.32 -22.93
N LEU A 11 -1.16 -38.56 -23.80
CA LEU A 11 -0.94 -37.13 -23.99
C LEU A 11 -1.66 -36.35 -22.87
N GLY A 12 -0.95 -36.11 -21.77
CA GLY A 12 -1.45 -35.30 -20.65
C GLY A 12 -1.42 -33.81 -20.96
N MET A 13 -2.56 -33.24 -21.36
CA MET A 13 -2.77 -31.79 -21.39
C MET A 13 -2.78 -31.23 -19.96
N PHE A 14 -1.69 -30.57 -19.57
CA PHE A 14 -1.69 -29.67 -18.42
C PHE A 14 -2.49 -28.41 -18.79
N PHE A 15 -3.76 -28.37 -18.39
CA PHE A 15 -4.53 -27.14 -18.35
C PHE A 15 -3.96 -26.23 -17.27
N LEU A 16 -3.12 -25.29 -17.69
CA LEU A 16 -2.76 -24.10 -16.92
C LEU A 16 -4.05 -23.30 -16.69
N THR A 17 -4.70 -23.55 -15.55
CA THR A 17 -5.81 -22.73 -15.08
C THR A 17 -5.21 -21.42 -14.57
N ALA A 18 -5.11 -20.44 -15.47
CA ALA A 18 -4.86 -19.06 -15.09
C ALA A 18 -6.11 -18.54 -14.35
N CYS A 19 -6.09 -18.59 -13.02
CA CYS A 19 -7.02 -17.83 -12.20
C CYS A 19 -6.67 -16.35 -12.34
N SER A 20 -7.17 -15.66 -13.37
CA SER A 20 -7.30 -14.21 -13.32
C SER A 20 -8.44 -13.89 -12.35
N GLN A 21 -8.10 -13.74 -11.07
CA GLN A 21 -9.03 -13.14 -10.12
C GLN A 21 -9.24 -11.69 -10.56
N ASN A 22 -10.37 -11.48 -11.25
CA ASN A 22 -10.99 -10.16 -11.34
C ASN A 22 -11.28 -9.72 -9.90
N LEU A 23 -10.38 -8.90 -9.35
CA LEU A 23 -10.68 -8.09 -8.17
C LEU A 23 -11.73 -7.08 -8.61
N SER A 24 -13.01 -7.43 -8.47
CA SER A 24 -14.06 -6.44 -8.43
C SER A 24 -13.74 -5.53 -7.24
N LEU A 25 -13.42 -4.28 -7.52
CA LEU A 25 -13.44 -3.19 -6.55
C LEU A 25 -14.91 -3.00 -6.14
N ASP A 26 -15.40 -3.89 -5.27
CA ASP A 26 -16.70 -3.74 -4.64
C ASP A 26 -16.50 -2.78 -3.47
N ASP A 27 -17.11 -1.59 -3.56
CA ASP A 27 -16.94 -0.41 -2.70
C ASP A 27 -17.53 -0.60 -1.29
N ARG A 28 -17.40 -1.80 -0.71
CA ARG A 28 -17.85 -2.04 0.66
C ARG A 28 -16.81 -1.41 1.60
N GLU A 29 -17.13 -0.22 2.11
CA GLU A 29 -16.56 0.32 3.35
C GLU A 29 -16.85 -0.67 4.48
N GLU A 30 -16.05 -1.73 4.56
CA GLU A 30 -16.14 -2.70 5.64
C GLU A 30 -15.41 -2.10 6.84
N ASN A 31 -16.18 -1.88 7.90
CA ASN A 31 -15.69 -1.40 9.18
C ASN A 31 -14.85 -2.53 9.81
N GLY A 32 -13.54 -2.31 9.97
CA GLY A 32 -12.67 -3.21 10.75
C GLY A 32 -11.68 -4.08 9.97
N THR A 33 -10.45 -4.12 10.50
CA THR A 33 -9.29 -4.97 10.19
C THR A 33 -8.83 -5.05 8.72
N VAL A 34 -7.55 -4.72 8.48
CA VAL A 34 -6.85 -4.97 7.19
C VAL A 34 -6.51 -6.46 7.01
N SER A 35 -7.38 -7.37 7.46
CA SER A 35 -7.12 -8.82 7.52
C SER A 35 -7.10 -9.52 6.13
N GLY A 36 -6.86 -8.78 5.05
CA GLY A 36 -6.91 -9.28 3.67
C GLY A 36 -5.88 -8.67 2.73
N VAL A 37 -4.93 -7.84 3.21
CA VAL A 37 -3.70 -7.60 2.43
C VAL A 37 -2.73 -8.68 2.87
N PRO A 38 -2.51 -9.73 2.07
CA PRO A 38 -1.56 -10.74 2.45
C PRO A 38 -0.17 -10.08 2.50
N ALA A 39 0.49 -10.14 3.66
CA ALA A 39 1.92 -9.95 3.74
C ALA A 39 2.58 -11.17 3.08
N THR A 40 2.49 -11.25 1.75
CA THR A 40 2.98 -12.37 0.95
C THR A 40 4.50 -12.52 1.06
N ARG A 41 5.20 -11.47 1.53
CA ARG A 41 6.65 -11.38 1.67
C ARG A 41 7.36 -11.56 0.33
N THR A 42 6.66 -11.37 -0.78
CA THR A 42 7.14 -11.53 -2.15
C THR A 42 7.53 -10.17 -2.76
N GLY A 43 7.18 -9.06 -2.12
CA GLY A 43 7.36 -7.72 -2.68
C GLY A 43 6.30 -7.36 -3.71
N GLU A 44 5.08 -7.89 -3.57
CA GLU A 44 3.96 -7.69 -4.51
C GLU A 44 3.52 -6.24 -4.72
N GLY A 45 4.07 -5.29 -3.95
CA GLY A 45 3.73 -3.87 -4.05
C GLY A 45 2.40 -3.56 -3.40
N THR A 46 2.12 -4.23 -2.27
CA THR A 46 0.91 -4.07 -1.50
C THR A 46 1.14 -3.19 -0.28
N MET A 47 0.14 -2.39 0.08
CA MET A 47 0.10 -1.64 1.33
C MET A 47 -1.36 -1.44 1.73
N GLY A 48 -1.65 -1.53 3.03
CA GLY A 48 -2.96 -1.24 3.59
C GLY A 48 -2.87 -0.77 5.04
N ALA A 49 -3.92 -0.14 5.53
CA ALA A 49 -4.06 0.36 6.89
C ALA A 49 -5.55 0.51 7.27
N VAL A 50 -5.84 0.74 8.54
CA VAL A 50 -7.09 1.32 9.01
C VAL A 50 -6.83 2.81 9.22
N VAL A 51 -7.53 3.66 8.49
CA VAL A 51 -7.42 5.12 8.55
C VAL A 51 -8.73 5.67 9.11
N ASP A 52 -8.70 6.29 10.30
CA ASP A 52 -9.87 6.75 11.05
C ASP A 52 -10.98 5.68 11.17
N GLY A 53 -10.58 4.45 11.50
CA GLY A 53 -11.48 3.30 11.61
C GLY A 53 -11.93 2.69 10.27
N LYS A 54 -11.59 3.32 9.14
CA LYS A 54 -11.97 2.85 7.79
C LYS A 54 -10.84 2.10 7.12
N ARG A 55 -11.19 1.04 6.38
CA ARG A 55 -10.20 0.29 5.59
C ARG A 55 -9.58 1.16 4.50
N TRP A 56 -8.25 1.15 4.43
CA TRP A 56 -7.44 1.81 3.42
C TRP A 56 -6.52 0.78 2.76
N VAL A 57 -6.52 0.72 1.43
CA VAL A 57 -5.65 -0.17 0.67
C VAL A 57 -5.11 0.61 -0.52
N ALA A 58 -3.80 0.55 -0.73
CA ALA A 58 -3.18 1.14 -1.89
C ALA A 58 -3.72 0.46 -3.16
N GLY A 59 -4.15 1.26 -4.12
CA GLY A 59 -4.74 0.83 -5.38
C GLY A 59 -4.94 2.00 -6.32
N PHE A 60 -4.77 1.77 -7.61
CA PHE A 60 -5.10 2.75 -8.64
C PHE A 60 -6.43 2.42 -9.29
N TYR A 61 -7.12 3.44 -9.78
CA TYR A 61 -8.22 3.23 -10.72
C TYR A 61 -7.70 2.75 -12.08
N SER A 62 -6.50 3.21 -12.48
CA SER A 62 -5.90 2.84 -13.76
C SER A 62 -5.25 1.45 -13.73
N PRO A 63 -5.61 0.54 -14.65
CA PRO A 63 -4.98 -0.78 -14.77
C PRO A 63 -3.54 -0.72 -15.32
N LEU A 64 -3.09 0.44 -15.80
CA LEU A 64 -1.75 0.61 -16.38
C LEU A 64 -0.66 0.91 -15.33
N ALA A 65 -1.06 1.21 -14.09
CA ALA A 65 -0.12 1.51 -13.05
C ALA A 65 0.41 0.20 -12.43
N ASN A 66 1.72 -0.03 -12.59
CA ASN A 66 2.30 -1.34 -12.28
C ASN A 66 2.27 -1.69 -10.77
N TYR A 67 2.30 -0.71 -9.86
CA TYR A 67 2.32 -0.97 -8.41
C TYR A 67 1.80 0.22 -7.59
N ALA A 68 0.76 0.00 -6.80
CA ALA A 68 0.18 1.03 -5.93
C ALA A 68 0.99 1.32 -4.66
N ALA A 69 1.87 0.39 -4.26
CA ALA A 69 2.87 0.64 -3.24
C ALA A 69 4.29 0.30 -3.73
N SER A 70 5.27 1.07 -3.28
CA SER A 70 6.69 0.85 -3.59
C SER A 70 7.60 1.43 -2.51
N ALA A 71 8.83 0.95 -2.45
CA ALA A 71 9.91 1.62 -1.74
C ALA A 71 10.89 2.22 -2.77
N SER A 72 11.40 3.41 -2.50
CA SER A 72 12.43 4.06 -3.33
C SER A 72 13.64 4.41 -2.49
N SER A 73 14.83 4.19 -3.06
CA SER A 73 16.09 4.54 -2.39
C SER A 73 16.43 6.02 -2.59
N THR A 74 16.80 6.69 -1.52
CA THR A 74 17.27 8.08 -1.51
C THR A 74 18.59 8.18 -0.77
N SER A 75 19.29 9.32 -0.87
CA SER A 75 20.50 9.57 -0.07
C SER A 75 20.26 9.55 1.45
N ALA A 76 19.01 9.74 1.89
CA ALA A 76 18.62 9.79 3.31
C ALA A 76 18.07 8.45 3.84
N GLY A 77 17.95 7.42 3.00
CA GLY A 77 17.32 6.13 3.34
C GLY A 77 16.28 5.71 2.30
N LEU A 78 15.33 4.88 2.70
CA LEU A 78 14.21 4.44 1.85
C LEU A 78 12.95 5.26 2.15
N THR A 79 12.16 5.52 1.11
CA THR A 79 10.80 6.04 1.25
C THR A 79 9.81 4.99 0.77
N VAL A 80 8.99 4.47 1.69
CA VAL A 80 7.86 3.60 1.36
C VAL A 80 6.65 4.48 1.06
N THR A 81 6.04 4.29 -0.09
CA THR A 81 4.86 5.06 -0.53
C THR A 81 3.77 4.09 -0.95
N GLY A 82 2.58 4.26 -0.40
CA GLY A 82 1.35 3.66 -0.89
C GLY A 82 0.40 4.74 -1.38
N ILE A 83 -0.23 4.53 -2.54
CA ILE A 83 -1.18 5.45 -3.16
C ILE A 83 -2.53 4.76 -3.30
N ARG A 84 -3.60 5.44 -2.89
CA ARG A 84 -4.98 5.06 -3.17
C ARG A 84 -5.64 6.13 -4.02
N GLU A 85 -6.23 5.73 -5.14
CA GLU A 85 -7.04 6.58 -5.99
C GLU A 85 -8.50 6.15 -5.92
N THR A 86 -9.41 7.10 -5.77
CA THR A 86 -10.87 6.86 -5.73
C THR A 86 -11.56 7.88 -6.61
N ILE A 87 -12.50 7.42 -7.44
CA ILE A 87 -13.35 8.30 -8.25
C ILE A 87 -14.77 8.17 -7.71
N LEU A 88 -15.31 9.26 -7.17
CA LEU A 88 -16.69 9.32 -6.68
C LEU A 88 -17.69 9.37 -7.85
N GLN A 89 -18.96 9.09 -7.58
CA GLN A 89 -20.03 9.10 -8.58
C GLN A 89 -20.20 10.45 -9.29
N ASN A 90 -19.86 11.55 -8.62
CA ASN A 90 -19.88 12.89 -9.20
C ASN A 90 -18.62 13.22 -10.05
N GLY A 91 -17.74 12.24 -10.26
CA GLY A 91 -16.46 12.37 -10.96
C GLY A 91 -15.33 12.98 -10.14
N THR A 92 -15.54 13.28 -8.85
CA THR A 92 -14.49 13.79 -7.97
C THR A 92 -13.41 12.74 -7.79
N GLN A 93 -12.17 13.11 -8.08
CA GLN A 93 -11.00 12.26 -7.90
C GLN A 93 -10.38 12.56 -6.54
N ILE A 94 -10.22 11.53 -5.72
CA ILE A 94 -9.51 11.58 -4.44
C ILE A 94 -8.25 10.74 -4.58
N ILE A 95 -7.10 11.35 -4.29
CA ILE A 95 -5.81 10.67 -4.21
C ILE A 95 -5.31 10.77 -2.79
N GLU A 96 -5.12 9.62 -2.15
CA GLU A 96 -4.55 9.53 -0.82
C GLU A 96 -3.20 8.85 -0.87
N THR A 97 -2.29 9.29 -0.02
CA THR A 97 -0.92 8.76 0.01
C THR A 97 -0.47 8.59 1.45
N ILE A 98 0.00 7.38 1.77
CA ILE A 98 0.77 7.12 2.98
C ILE A 98 2.24 7.10 2.58
N ARG A 99 3.07 7.89 3.28
CA ARG A 99 4.54 7.84 3.14
C ARG A 99 5.19 7.52 4.46
N LEU A 100 6.21 6.67 4.41
CA LEU A 100 7.06 6.29 5.53
C LEU A 100 8.52 6.50 5.11
N TYR A 101 9.27 7.28 5.89
CA TYR A 101 10.71 7.41 5.76
C TYR A 101 11.38 6.40 6.67
N VAL A 102 12.17 5.50 6.07
CA VAL A 102 12.71 4.33 6.77
C VAL A 102 14.19 4.17 6.44
N ASN A 103 15.03 3.95 7.45
CA ASN A 103 16.44 3.64 7.26
C ASN A 103 16.80 2.29 7.91
N PRO A 104 16.25 1.17 7.38
CA PRO A 104 16.38 -0.13 8.01
C PRO A 104 17.83 -0.62 7.93
N GLN A 105 18.35 -1.10 9.05
CA GLN A 105 19.61 -1.85 9.10
C GLN A 105 19.37 -3.37 9.11
N GLY A 106 18.11 -3.80 9.07
CA GLY A 106 17.66 -5.18 9.20
C GLY A 106 16.18 -5.22 9.63
N PRO A 107 15.65 -6.39 9.99
CA PRO A 107 14.39 -6.50 10.71
C PRO A 107 14.47 -5.85 12.10
N GLY A 108 13.38 -5.26 12.56
CA GLY A 108 13.33 -4.57 13.85
C GLY A 108 12.13 -3.66 14.00
N THR A 109 12.05 -2.97 15.14
CA THR A 109 11.00 -2.00 15.43
C THR A 109 11.62 -0.66 15.79
N TRP A 110 11.13 0.41 15.18
CA TRP A 110 11.57 1.79 15.41
C TRP A 110 10.38 2.69 15.69
N PRO A 111 10.56 3.72 16.54
CA PRO A 111 9.58 4.77 16.66
C PRO A 111 9.49 5.57 15.36
N ILE A 112 8.28 5.90 14.94
CA ILE A 112 8.03 6.93 13.93
C ILE A 112 8.06 8.28 14.64
N THR A 113 9.03 9.11 14.31
CA THR A 113 9.22 10.45 14.86
C THR A 113 8.65 11.54 13.93
N THR A 114 8.75 12.80 14.34
CA THR A 114 8.27 13.95 13.57
C THR A 114 8.77 13.91 12.13
N GLY A 115 7.82 13.99 11.19
CA GLY A 115 8.12 13.99 9.75
C GLY A 115 8.56 12.64 9.17
N ALA A 116 8.71 11.58 9.97
CA ALA A 116 9.08 10.25 9.48
C ALA A 116 7.90 9.50 8.84
N ALA A 117 6.67 9.98 9.02
CA ALA A 117 5.50 9.51 8.30
C ALA A 117 4.53 10.65 7.96
N SER A 118 3.73 10.46 6.92
CA SER A 118 2.69 11.40 6.52
C SER A 118 1.51 10.69 5.89
N PHE A 119 0.32 11.28 6.06
CA PHE A 119 -0.86 10.98 5.24
C PHE A 119 -1.20 12.23 4.42
N ASN A 120 -1.34 12.08 3.11
CA ASN A 120 -1.71 13.17 2.22
C ASN A 120 -3.01 12.85 1.51
N ARG A 121 -3.92 13.82 1.40
CA ARG A 121 -5.16 13.71 0.63
C ARG A 121 -5.29 14.87 -0.34
N VAL A 122 -5.43 14.55 -1.62
CA VAL A 122 -5.72 15.48 -2.70
C VAL A 122 -7.11 15.20 -3.23
N GLU A 123 -7.94 16.23 -3.34
CA GLU A 123 -9.29 16.11 -3.91
C GLU A 123 -9.44 17.06 -5.10
N THR A 124 -9.80 16.52 -6.26
CA THR A 124 -9.97 17.25 -7.51
C THR A 124 -11.42 17.11 -7.98
N VAL A 125 -12.14 18.24 -8.01
CA VAL A 125 -13.56 18.27 -8.37
C VAL A 125 -13.72 18.61 -9.87
N PRO A 126 -14.48 17.83 -10.66
CA PRO A 126 -14.76 18.15 -12.06
C PRO A 126 -15.38 19.54 -12.23
N GLY A 127 -14.97 20.26 -13.28
CA GLY A 127 -15.50 21.59 -13.60
C GLY A 127 -14.97 22.73 -12.73
N SER A 128 -14.11 22.46 -11.74
CA SER A 128 -13.55 23.47 -10.82
C SER A 128 -12.39 24.30 -11.40
N ASN A 129 -12.26 24.41 -12.73
CA ASN A 129 -11.08 25.01 -13.40
C ASN A 129 -9.74 24.39 -12.96
N GLY A 130 -9.73 23.12 -12.56
CA GLY A 130 -8.53 22.43 -12.08
C GLY A 130 -8.17 22.74 -10.62
N SER A 131 -9.08 23.33 -9.84
CA SER A 131 -8.89 23.52 -8.41
C SER A 131 -8.82 22.16 -7.69
N SER A 132 -7.72 21.92 -6.99
CA SER A 132 -7.58 20.80 -6.08
C SER A 132 -7.34 21.30 -4.66
N THR A 133 -7.90 20.59 -3.68
CA THR A 133 -7.52 20.78 -2.27
C THR A 133 -6.45 19.74 -1.94
N ASN A 134 -5.36 20.18 -1.32
CA ASN A 134 -4.28 19.30 -0.88
C ASN A 134 -4.11 19.45 0.63
N THR A 135 -4.30 18.37 1.36
CA THR A 135 -4.20 18.34 2.82
C THR A 135 -3.14 17.32 3.22
N THR A 136 -2.07 17.79 3.87
CA THR A 136 -0.99 16.94 4.37
C THR A 136 -1.04 16.88 5.90
N PHE A 137 -1.17 15.67 6.42
CA PHE A 137 -1.06 15.35 7.84
C PHE A 137 0.35 14.82 8.11
N LEU A 138 1.02 15.42 9.09
CA LEU A 138 2.37 15.03 9.52
C LEU A 138 2.32 14.52 10.96
N VAL A 139 3.17 13.56 11.30
CA VAL A 139 3.41 13.18 12.70
C VAL A 139 4.00 14.41 13.42
N PRO A 140 3.31 14.99 14.42
CA PRO A 140 3.77 16.18 15.12
C PRO A 140 4.83 15.85 16.19
N ASP A 141 5.53 16.89 16.66
CA ASP A 141 6.49 16.76 17.76
C ASP A 141 5.84 16.18 19.02
N GLY A 142 6.51 15.20 19.63
CA GLY A 142 6.06 14.54 20.85
C GLY A 142 4.97 13.47 20.63
N GLN A 143 4.47 13.29 19.42
CA GLN A 143 3.70 12.09 19.06
C GLN A 143 4.63 11.04 18.44
N SER A 144 4.34 9.77 18.70
CA SER A 144 5.12 8.67 18.16
C SER A 144 4.20 7.61 17.57
N GLY A 145 4.50 7.21 16.34
CA GLY A 145 4.04 5.95 15.79
C GLY A 145 5.04 4.83 16.01
N THR A 146 4.74 3.66 15.47
CA THR A 146 5.63 2.50 15.47
C THR A 146 5.76 1.99 14.04
N LEU A 147 6.98 1.67 13.63
CA LEU A 147 7.29 0.98 12.39
C LEU A 147 8.02 -0.31 12.72
N THR A 148 7.52 -1.44 12.24
CA THR A 148 8.17 -2.74 12.37
C THR A 148 8.54 -3.26 11.00
N ILE A 149 9.83 -3.44 10.74
CA ILE A 149 10.33 -4.12 9.54
C ILE A 149 10.46 -5.60 9.87
N THR A 150 9.72 -6.44 9.15
CA THR A 150 9.76 -7.90 9.30
C THR A 150 10.68 -8.56 8.30
N ARG A 151 10.92 -7.92 7.15
CA ARG A 151 11.86 -8.36 6.13
C ARG A 151 12.54 -7.16 5.48
N TYR A 152 13.87 -7.22 5.42
CA TYR A 152 14.68 -6.31 4.62
C TYR A 152 15.72 -7.14 3.87
N ASP A 153 15.58 -7.18 2.56
CA ASP A 153 16.43 -7.96 1.66
C ASP A 153 16.86 -7.08 0.49
N PRO A 154 18.00 -6.38 0.59
CA PRO A 154 18.46 -5.46 -0.45
C PRO A 154 18.92 -6.20 -1.73
N GLN A 155 19.22 -7.50 -1.66
CA GLN A 155 19.61 -8.29 -2.83
C GLN A 155 18.39 -8.65 -3.68
N LEU A 156 17.32 -9.13 -3.04
CA LEU A 156 16.04 -9.40 -3.70
C LEU A 156 15.16 -8.15 -3.84
N LYS A 157 15.62 -7.01 -3.31
CA LYS A 157 14.90 -5.74 -3.29
C LYS A 157 13.53 -5.83 -2.61
N ILE A 158 13.43 -6.55 -1.49
CA ILE A 158 12.17 -6.73 -0.75
C ILE A 158 12.22 -5.96 0.56
N LEU A 159 11.15 -5.24 0.86
CA LEU A 159 10.90 -4.61 2.15
C LEU A 159 9.47 -4.89 2.60
N SER A 160 9.30 -5.51 3.76
CA SER A 160 7.99 -5.83 4.32
C SER A 160 7.91 -5.45 5.80
N GLY A 161 6.74 -5.02 6.26
CA GLY A 161 6.59 -4.53 7.62
C GLY A 161 5.16 -4.16 8.00
N SER A 162 5.03 -3.63 9.20
CA SER A 162 3.82 -3.02 9.72
C SER A 162 4.10 -1.62 10.27
N PHE A 163 3.07 -0.80 10.35
CA PHE A 163 3.19 0.56 10.88
C PHE A 163 1.88 1.01 11.54
N GLN A 164 2.00 1.95 12.47
CA GLN A 164 0.88 2.70 13.04
C GLN A 164 1.39 4.10 13.40
N PHE A 165 0.61 5.15 13.19
CA PHE A 165 0.93 6.50 13.62
C PHE A 165 -0.33 7.36 13.67
N THR A 166 -0.31 8.39 14.52
CA THR A 166 -1.26 9.50 14.45
C THR A 166 -0.55 10.67 13.77
N ALA A 167 -1.25 11.33 12.84
CA ALA A 167 -0.76 12.53 12.18
C ALA A 167 -1.76 13.67 12.34
N SER A 168 -1.28 14.91 12.22
CA SER A 168 -2.09 16.10 12.38
C SER A 168 -1.86 17.10 11.26
N HIS A 169 -2.88 17.91 10.98
CA HIS A 169 -2.85 19.03 10.08
C HIS A 169 -3.44 20.25 10.80
N VAL A 170 -2.79 21.40 10.66
CA VAL A 170 -3.21 22.65 11.28
C VAL A 170 -3.65 23.62 10.19
N PHE A 171 -4.92 24.03 10.23
CA PHE A 171 -5.49 24.99 9.29
C PHE A 171 -6.25 26.07 10.05
N ASN A 172 -5.90 27.33 9.82
CA ASN A 172 -6.51 28.49 10.52
C ASN A 172 -6.55 28.33 12.05
N GLY A 173 -5.52 27.73 12.64
CA GLY A 173 -5.42 27.48 14.08
C GLY A 173 -6.26 26.31 14.61
N GLN A 174 -7.03 25.63 13.74
CA GLN A 174 -7.71 24.39 14.09
C GLN A 174 -6.83 23.18 13.78
N ILE A 175 -6.79 22.24 14.72
CA ILE A 175 -6.04 20.99 14.58
C ILE A 175 -7.02 19.89 14.17
N SER A 176 -6.74 19.23 13.06
CA SER A 176 -7.38 17.98 12.65
C SER A 176 -6.36 16.84 12.75
N THR A 177 -6.75 15.72 13.34
CA THR A 177 -5.92 14.52 13.45
C THR A 177 -6.45 13.39 12.56
N ILE A 178 -5.56 12.49 12.18
CA ILE A 178 -5.87 11.24 11.50
C ILE A 178 -5.13 10.10 12.21
N ASP A 179 -5.84 9.00 12.46
CA ASP A 179 -5.27 7.81 13.06
C ASP A 179 -5.05 6.75 11.98
N VAL A 180 -3.78 6.34 11.82
CA VAL A 180 -3.37 5.29 10.89
C VAL A 180 -2.91 4.09 11.71
N ASP A 181 -3.70 3.03 11.67
CA ASP A 181 -3.51 1.85 12.53
C ASP A 181 -3.51 0.55 11.72
N HIS A 182 -2.99 -0.53 12.30
CA HIS A 182 -2.90 -1.85 11.66
C HIS A 182 -2.29 -1.80 10.25
N GLY A 183 -1.39 -0.86 10.01
CA GLY A 183 -0.73 -0.67 8.73
C GLY A 183 0.17 -1.85 8.40
N ILE A 184 0.13 -2.35 7.17
CA ILE A 184 0.99 -3.40 6.65
C ILE A 184 1.43 -3.08 5.24
N PHE A 185 2.64 -3.50 4.88
CA PHE A 185 3.16 -3.36 3.53
C PHE A 185 4.10 -4.49 3.16
N ASP A 186 4.13 -4.79 1.86
CA ASP A 186 5.09 -5.69 1.24
C ASP A 186 5.43 -5.16 -0.16
N VAL A 187 6.62 -4.56 -0.28
CA VAL A 187 6.99 -3.76 -1.46
C VAL A 187 8.35 -4.13 -2.01
N MET A 188 8.52 -3.89 -3.32
CA MET A 188 9.83 -3.86 -3.94
C MET A 188 10.54 -2.52 -3.73
N ILE A 189 11.85 -2.59 -3.46
CA ILE A 189 12.77 -1.46 -3.41
C ILE A 189 13.21 -1.13 -4.84
N ARG A 190 13.08 0.13 -5.23
CA ARG A 190 13.53 0.64 -6.53
C ARG A 190 14.77 1.51 -6.41
#